data_AF-A0A520GZE5-F1
#
_entry.id   AF-A0A520GZE5-F1
#
_cell.length_a   1.000
_cell.length_b   1.000
_cell.length_c   1.000
_cell.angle_alpha   90.00
_cell.angle_beta   90.00
_cell.angle_gamma   90.00
#
_symmetry.space_group_name_H-M   'P 1'
#
loop_
_entity.id
_entity.type
_entity.pdbx_description
1 polymer ?
#
loop_
_entity_poly.entity_id
_entity_poly.type
_entity_poly.pdbx_seq_one_letter_code
_entity_poly.pdbx_strand_id
1 'polypeptide(L)'
;MERIAELTILSTDDKEAIDLPRTSVDELVEGKKRLYIESYGCQMNFSDSEIVAAVMRNAGFATTSSAEDADVIFLNTCAIRDNAEQKVRHRLK
;
A
#
# COMPACT_ATOMS: atom_id res chain seq x y z
N MET A 1 -30.98 -17.33 16.57
CA MET A 1 -30.40 -16.09 16.01
C MET A 1 -29.33 -16.52 15.03
N GLU A 2 -29.75 -16.84 13.81
CA GLU A 2 -28.89 -17.39 12.78
C GLU A 2 -27.85 -16.36 12.34
N ARG A 3 -26.59 -16.80 12.27
CA ARG A 3 -25.49 -16.02 11.72
C ARG A 3 -25.80 -15.77 10.26
N ILE A 4 -25.73 -14.51 9.83
CA ILE A 4 -25.90 -14.10 8.43
C ILE A 4 -24.95 -14.96 7.58
N ALA A 5 -25.54 -15.81 6.74
CA ALA A 5 -24.81 -16.69 5.84
C ALA A 5 -23.87 -15.86 4.95
N GLU A 6 -22.66 -16.38 4.76
CA GLU A 6 -21.64 -15.82 3.88
C GLU A 6 -22.25 -15.43 2.53
N LEU A 7 -22.09 -14.15 2.17
CA LEU A 7 -22.61 -13.59 0.93
C LEU A 7 -21.98 -14.34 -0.26
N THR A 8 -22.79 -15.11 -1.01
CA THR A 8 -22.37 -15.96 -2.16
C THR A 8 -21.82 -15.17 -3.37
N ILE A 9 -21.72 -13.85 -3.27
CA ILE A 9 -21.34 -12.95 -4.36
C ILE A 9 -19.82 -12.72 -4.42
N LEU A 10 -19.13 -12.82 -3.28
CA LEU A 10 -17.67 -12.64 -3.19
C LEU A 10 -17.09 -13.79 -2.40
N SER A 11 -16.16 -14.51 -2.99
CA SER A 11 -15.40 -15.54 -2.28
C SER A 11 -14.54 -14.89 -1.19
N THR A 12 -14.09 -15.70 -0.23
CA THR A 12 -13.07 -15.30 0.74
C THR A 12 -11.80 -14.80 0.05
N ASP A 13 -11.44 -15.43 -1.07
CA ASP A 13 -10.25 -15.10 -1.86
C ASP A 13 -10.39 -13.71 -2.51
N ASP A 14 -11.60 -13.34 -2.98
CA ASP A 14 -11.87 -12.00 -3.52
C ASP A 14 -11.72 -10.90 -2.46
N LYS A 15 -12.11 -11.19 -1.22
CA LYS A 15 -11.94 -10.27 -0.09
C LYS A 15 -10.47 -10.12 0.30
N GLU A 16 -9.72 -11.22 0.27
CA GLU A 16 -8.29 -11.19 0.59
C GLU A 16 -7.48 -10.43 -0.48
N ALA A 17 -7.79 -10.64 -1.77
CA ALA A 17 -7.10 -9.98 -2.89
C ALA A 17 -7.30 -8.47 -2.93
N ILE A 18 -8.47 -7.96 -2.52
CA ILE A 18 -8.75 -6.52 -2.43
C ILE A 18 -7.88 -5.85 -1.36
N ASP A 19 -7.51 -6.58 -0.31
CA ASP A 19 -6.82 -6.04 0.85
C ASP A 19 -5.33 -6.41 0.89
N LEU A 20 -4.74 -6.88 -0.22
CA LEU A 20 -3.29 -7.08 -0.32
C LEU A 20 -2.55 -5.74 -0.52
N PRO A 21 -1.44 -5.51 0.19
CA PRO A 21 -0.65 -4.30 -0.04
C PRO A 21 -0.05 -4.31 -1.44
N ARG A 22 0.02 -3.13 -2.05
CA ARG A 22 0.84 -2.90 -3.25
C ARG A 22 2.04 -2.06 -2.90
N THR A 23 3.18 -2.46 -3.43
CA THR A 23 4.45 -1.78 -3.23
C THR A 23 4.87 -1.02 -4.48
N SER A 24 5.67 0.03 -4.30
CA SER A 24 6.30 0.72 -5.42
C SER A 24 7.26 -0.17 -6.18
N VAL A 25 7.49 0.17 -7.45
CA VAL A 25 8.47 -0.49 -8.31
C VAL A 25 9.81 0.24 -8.28
N ASP A 26 10.89 -0.46 -8.62
CA ASP A 26 12.22 0.14 -8.69
C ASP A 26 12.35 1.11 -9.86
N GLU A 27 12.84 2.31 -9.54
CA GLU A 27 13.31 3.27 -10.52
C GLU A 27 14.84 3.24 -10.55
N LEU A 28 15.42 2.92 -11.72
CA LEU A 28 16.87 2.90 -11.92
C LEU A 28 17.38 4.33 -12.14
N VAL A 29 17.67 5.04 -11.05
CA VAL A 29 18.22 6.39 -11.10
C VAL A 29 19.39 6.51 -10.13
N GLU A 30 20.57 6.81 -10.65
CA GLU A 30 21.79 6.95 -9.86
C GLU A 30 21.82 8.28 -9.10
N GLY A 31 22.32 8.26 -7.86
CA GLY A 31 22.46 9.45 -7.01
C GLY A 31 21.17 10.01 -6.41
N LYS A 32 20.02 9.34 -6.59
CA LYS A 32 18.75 9.73 -5.95
C LYS A 32 18.51 8.96 -4.65
N LYS A 33 17.83 9.60 -3.71
CA LYS A 33 17.34 8.96 -2.49
C LYS A 33 16.22 7.97 -2.79
N ARG A 34 16.13 6.88 -2.04
CA ARG A 34 15.20 5.78 -2.26
C ARG A 34 13.92 5.95 -1.44
N LEU A 35 12.78 5.93 -2.12
CA LEU A 35 11.45 5.97 -1.52
C LEU A 35 10.77 4.62 -1.69
N TYR A 36 10.41 3.96 -0.60
CA TYR A 36 9.55 2.79 -0.61
C TYR A 36 8.11 3.22 -0.28
N ILE A 37 7.16 2.84 -1.14
CA ILE A 37 5.73 3.07 -0.91
C ILE A 37 5.05 1.72 -0.74
N GLU A 38 4.23 1.58 0.28
CA GLU A 38 3.39 0.42 0.51
C GLU A 38 1.97 0.89 0.85
N SER A 39 1.02 0.52 0.01
CA SER A 39 -0.33 1.05 0.06
C SER A 39 -1.36 -0.05 0.26
N TYR A 40 -2.25 0.15 1.23
CA TYR A 40 -3.31 -0.75 1.63
C TYR A 40 -4.67 -0.09 1.36
N GLY A 41 -5.62 -0.85 0.81
CA GLY A 41 -6.98 -0.37 0.59
C GLY A 41 -7.38 -0.37 -0.89
N CYS A 42 -8.09 0.68 -1.32
CA CYS A 42 -8.75 0.69 -2.62
C CYS A 42 -8.01 1.53 -3.67
N GLN A 43 -8.63 1.66 -4.85
CA GLN A 43 -8.14 2.47 -5.97
C GLN A 43 -7.75 3.90 -5.58
N MET A 44 -8.42 4.48 -4.57
CA MET A 44 -8.11 5.82 -4.07
C MET A 44 -6.72 5.88 -3.42
N ASN A 45 -6.41 4.95 -2.51
CA ASN A 45 -5.09 4.88 -1.87
C ASN A 45 -3.96 4.69 -2.89
N PHE A 46 -4.21 3.90 -3.94
CA PHE A 46 -3.24 3.72 -5.02
C PHE A 46 -3.07 5.01 -5.84
N SER A 47 -4.15 5.73 -6.14
CA SER A 47 -4.08 7.04 -6.80
C SER A 47 -3.28 8.06 -5.96
N ASP A 48 -3.52 8.10 -4.64
CA ASP A 48 -2.79 8.99 -3.74
C ASP A 48 -1.29 8.66 -3.72
N SER A 49 -0.96 7.37 -3.77
CA SER A 49 0.43 6.90 -3.82
C SER A 49 1.17 7.39 -5.06
N GLU A 50 0.50 7.44 -6.22
CA GLU A 50 1.09 8.02 -7.44
C GLU A 50 1.33 9.53 -7.32
N ILE A 51 0.41 10.25 -6.69
CA ILE A 51 0.57 11.69 -6.41
C ILE A 51 1.78 11.92 -5.50
N VAL A 52 1.89 11.14 -4.42
CA VAL A 52 3.03 11.21 -3.48
C VAL A 52 4.34 10.89 -4.20
N ALA A 53 4.37 9.84 -5.03
CA ALA A 53 5.55 9.50 -5.82
C ALA A 53 5.96 10.66 -6.75
N ALA A 54 5.02 11.31 -7.42
CA ALA A 54 5.30 12.47 -8.27
C ALA A 54 5.90 13.66 -7.49
N VAL A 55 5.35 13.98 -6.32
CA VAL A 55 5.88 15.04 -5.43
C VAL A 55 7.30 14.68 -4.98
N MET A 56 7.53 13.44 -4.56
CA MET A 56 8.83 12.99 -4.06
C MET A 56 9.89 12.92 -5.16
N ARG A 57 9.52 12.57 -6.40
CA ARG A 57 10.40 12.66 -7.57
C ARG A 57 10.91 14.08 -7.79
N ASN A 58 10.04 15.08 -7.65
CA ASN A 58 10.42 16.50 -7.74
C ASN A 58 11.34 16.93 -6.58
N ALA A 59 11.24 16.25 -5.42
CA ALA A 59 12.12 16.44 -4.28
C ALA A 59 13.44 15.65 -4.36
N GLY A 60 13.72 14.96 -5.48
CA GLY A 60 14.98 14.24 -5.71
C GLY A 60 14.99 12.78 -5.29
N PHE A 61 13.83 12.18 -5.05
CA PHE A 61 13.71 10.74 -4.76
C PHE A 61 13.47 9.91 -6.04
N ALA A 62 13.77 8.62 -5.93
CA ALA A 62 13.41 7.56 -6.86
C ALA A 62 12.76 6.43 -6.07
N THR A 63 11.74 5.78 -6.62
CA THR A 63 11.08 4.70 -5.90
C THR A 63 11.91 3.42 -5.85
N THR A 64 11.66 2.58 -4.84
CA THR A 64 12.20 1.22 -4.73
C THR A 64 11.13 0.22 -4.32
N SER A 65 11.31 -1.04 -4.70
CA SER A 65 10.47 -2.17 -4.29
C SER A 65 10.93 -2.82 -2.98
N SER A 66 12.09 -2.41 -2.46
CA SER A 66 12.70 -2.94 -1.24
C SER A 66 12.63 -1.92 -0.11
N ALA A 67 12.00 -2.30 1.00
CA ALA A 67 11.98 -1.47 2.21
C ALA A 67 13.37 -1.34 2.86
N GLU A 68 14.26 -2.31 2.63
CA GLU A 68 15.61 -2.36 3.19
C GLU A 68 16.54 -1.34 2.52
N ASP A 69 16.30 -1.06 1.23
CA ASP A 69 17.07 -0.11 0.43
C ASP A 69 16.53 1.33 0.53
N ALA A 70 15.48 1.56 1.31
CA ALA A 70 14.76 2.82 1.36
C ALA A 70 15.38 3.83 2.34
N ASP A 71 15.56 5.07 1.89
CA ASP A 71 15.84 6.21 2.77
C ASP A 71 14.57 6.72 3.46
N VAL A 72 13.41 6.54 2.81
CA VAL A 72 12.10 6.93 3.31
C VAL A 72 11.08 5.84 2.98
N ILE A 73 10.25 5.49 3.97
CA ILE A 73 9.13 4.56 3.83
C ILE A 73 7.81 5.34 3.97
N PHE A 74 6.92 5.20 2.99
CA PHE A 74 5.58 5.77 2.98
C PHE A 74 4.54 4.63 3.02
N LEU A 75 3.90 4.46 4.18
CA LEU A 75 2.82 3.51 4.38
C LEU A 75 1.47 4.25 4.24
N ASN A 76 0.68 3.89 3.24
CA ASN A 76 -0.65 4.46 3.00
C ASN A 76 -1.73 3.44 3.34
N THR A 77 -2.76 3.84 4.07
CA THR A 77 -3.88 2.94 4.41
C THR A 77 -5.21 3.67 4.42
N CYS A 78 -6.28 2.91 4.30
CA CYS A 78 -7.64 3.41 4.35
C CYS A 78 -8.08 3.68 5.80
N ALA A 79 -8.58 4.88 6.08
CA ALA A 79 -9.02 5.27 7.43
C ALA A 79 -10.42 4.73 7.81
N ILE A 80 -11.17 4.17 6.85
CA ILE A 80 -12.56 3.74 7.06
C ILE A 80 -12.74 2.22 6.96
N ARG A 81 -11.66 1.48 6.70
CA ARG A 81 -11.69 0.02 6.59
C ARG A 81 -10.78 -0.58 7.66
N ASP A 82 -11.40 -1.10 8.71
CA ASP A 82 -10.69 -1.71 9.85
C ASP A 82 -9.67 -2.78 9.40
N ASN A 83 -10.00 -3.61 8.42
CA ASN A 83 -9.09 -4.64 7.91
C ASN A 83 -7.78 -4.08 7.36
N ALA A 84 -7.83 -2.97 6.60
CA ALA A 84 -6.65 -2.35 6.03
C ALA A 84 -5.75 -1.73 7.12
N GLU A 85 -6.36 -1.12 8.14
CA GLU A 85 -5.63 -0.61 9.31
C GLU A 85 -4.98 -1.74 10.12
N GLN A 86 -5.72 -2.82 10.41
CA GLN A 86 -5.20 -3.96 11.17
C GLN A 86 -4.01 -4.62 10.46
N LYS A 87 -4.05 -4.74 9.13
CA LYS A 87 -2.93 -5.28 8.34
C LYS A 87 -1.66 -4.45 8.48
N VAL A 88 -1.77 -3.12 8.34
CA VAL A 88 -0.63 -2.21 8.54
C VAL A 88 -0.10 -2.31 9.96
N ARG A 89 -1.00 -2.34 10.97
CA ARG A 89 -0.59 -2.51 12.38
C ARG A 89 0.12 -3.83 12.63
N HIS A 90 -0.31 -4.92 12.00
CA HIS A 90 0.36 -6.21 12.11
C HIS A 90 1.73 -6.19 11.43
N ARG A 91 1.85 -5.54 10.27
CA ARG A 91 3.11 -5.38 9.53
C ARG A 91 4.18 -4.61 10.31
N LEU A 92 3.76 -3.70 11.20
CA LEU A 92 4.63 -2.84 12.02
C LEU A 92 4.98 -3.40 13.40
N LYS A 93 4.38 -4.51 13.82
CA LYS A 93 4.70 -5.18 15.10
C LYS A 93 5.93 -6.06 14.96
#